data_AF-A0A2R6C5K5-F1
#
_entry.id   AF-A0A2R6C5K5-F1
#
_cell.length_a   1.000
_cell.length_b   1.000
_cell.length_c   1.000
_cell.angle_alpha   90.00
_cell.angle_beta   90.00
_cell.angle_gamma   90.00
#
_symmetry.space_group_name_H-M   'P 1'
#
loop_
_entity.id
_entity.type
_entity.pdbx_description
1 polymer ?
#
loop_
_entity_poly.entity_id
_entity_poly.type
_entity_poly.pdbx_seq_one_letter_code
_entity_poly.pdbx_strand_id
1 'polypeptide(L)'
;MSVGVDLAGVEHRNTGLAALNERGRIVHLVAHTDDEIVGFVVKHHPRLVVVDAPLSLPRGRLSLDVKSDVHLRECDRVLLSRGIRFFPVTLGPMRKLTERGIRLAARLRALGYTVYEGYPGGAQDVLGLPRKAKGIEALAKGLRGLGLRVGVWTHDELDAVTCAYVGLLYLEGRAELIGDSDEGEMLLPLRS
;
A
#
# COMPACT_ATOMS: atom_id res chain seq x y z
N MET A 1 11.97 5.99 9.20
CA MET A 1 11.75 4.61 8.69
C MET A 1 10.27 4.40 8.44
N SER A 2 9.94 3.73 7.34
CA SER A 2 8.59 3.34 6.91
C SER A 2 8.54 1.83 6.63
N VAL A 3 7.38 1.19 6.84
CA VAL A 3 7.12 -0.18 6.40
C VAL A 3 6.04 -0.19 5.33
N GLY A 4 6.28 -0.88 4.23
CA GLY A 4 5.30 -1.18 3.20
C GLY A 4 4.83 -2.63 3.29
N VAL A 5 3.54 -2.85 3.01
CA VAL A 5 2.88 -4.15 2.99
C VAL A 5 2.13 -4.29 1.67
N ASP A 6 2.54 -5.23 0.81
CA ASP A 6 1.71 -5.66 -0.32
C ASP A 6 0.83 -6.83 0.13
N LEU A 7 -0.43 -6.54 0.48
CA LEU A 7 -1.28 -7.46 1.22
C LEU A 7 -2.01 -8.43 0.27
N ALA A 8 -1.85 -9.73 0.50
CA ALA A 8 -2.75 -10.70 -0.11
C ALA A 8 -4.08 -10.78 0.64
N GLY A 9 -5.21 -10.88 -0.09
CA GLY A 9 -6.53 -11.01 0.55
C GLY A 9 -6.79 -12.33 1.28
N VAL A 10 -5.90 -13.32 1.17
CA VAL A 10 -6.00 -14.65 1.80
C VAL A 10 -4.62 -15.12 2.24
N GLU A 11 -4.55 -15.87 3.34
CA GLU A 11 -3.27 -16.22 3.99
C GLU A 11 -2.42 -17.22 3.21
N HIS A 12 -3.03 -18.10 2.41
CA HIS A 12 -2.28 -19.05 1.57
C HIS A 12 -1.58 -18.40 0.36
N ARG A 13 -1.70 -17.08 0.20
CA ARG A 13 -0.99 -16.29 -0.82
C ARG A 13 0.07 -15.43 -0.15
N ASN A 14 1.09 -15.09 -0.92
CA ASN A 14 2.21 -14.27 -0.47
C ASN A 14 1.75 -12.85 -0.17
N THR A 15 2.20 -12.32 0.97
CA THR A 15 2.20 -10.89 1.29
C THR A 15 3.64 -10.41 1.28
N GLY A 16 3.94 -9.38 0.48
CA GLY A 16 5.25 -8.75 0.48
C GLY A 16 5.40 -7.78 1.65
N LEU A 17 6.54 -7.80 2.32
CA LEU A 17 6.89 -6.84 3.38
C LEU A 17 8.21 -6.16 3.08
N ALA A 18 8.27 -4.85 3.33
CA ALA A 18 9.51 -4.09 3.20
C ALA A 18 9.63 -3.01 4.28
N ALA A 19 10.69 -3.04 5.09
CA ALA A 19 11.08 -1.96 5.98
C ALA A 19 12.18 -1.13 5.32
N LEU A 20 11.93 0.18 5.13
CA LEU A 20 12.83 1.11 4.47
C LEU A 20 13.24 2.25 5.41
N ASN A 21 14.55 2.47 5.53
CA ASN A 21 15.08 3.62 6.25
C ASN A 21 15.56 4.74 5.32
N GLU A 22 15.86 5.90 5.91
CA GLU A 22 16.34 7.12 5.23
C GLU A 22 17.68 6.95 4.50
N ARG A 23 18.42 5.86 4.79
CA ARG A 23 19.68 5.53 4.10
C ARG A 23 19.47 4.62 2.88
N GLY A 24 18.22 4.36 2.49
CA GLY A 24 17.88 3.46 1.38
C GLY A 24 18.11 1.97 1.68
N ARG A 25 18.31 1.59 2.95
CA ARG A 25 18.45 0.18 3.34
C ARG A 25 17.07 -0.44 3.49
N ILE A 26 16.89 -1.58 2.84
CA ILE A 26 15.66 -2.37 2.84
C ILE A 26 15.89 -3.67 3.61
N VAL A 27 14.94 -4.01 4.48
CA VAL A 27 14.74 -5.38 4.97
C VAL A 27 13.41 -5.84 4.39
N HIS A 28 13.38 -6.99 3.74
CA HIS A 28 12.19 -7.52 3.10
C HIS A 28 11.98 -8.99 3.45
N LEU A 29 10.74 -9.46 3.39
CA LEU A 29 10.38 -10.88 3.47
C LEU A 29 8.98 -11.11 2.91
N VAL A 30 8.63 -12.37 2.70
CA VAL A 30 7.27 -12.83 2.40
C VAL A 30 6.61 -13.34 3.68
N ALA A 31 5.39 -12.89 3.93
CA ALA A 31 4.53 -13.34 5.03
C ALA A 31 3.21 -13.89 4.49
N HIS A 32 2.47 -14.59 5.35
CA HIS A 32 1.19 -15.21 5.02
C HIS A 32 0.09 -14.76 5.96
N THR A 33 0.34 -14.78 7.27
CA THR A 33 -0.64 -14.51 8.33
C THR A 33 -0.57 -13.07 8.82
N ASP A 34 -1.66 -12.58 9.43
CA ASP A 34 -1.66 -11.24 10.04
C ASP A 34 -0.66 -11.15 11.22
N ASP A 35 -0.40 -12.26 11.92
CA ASP A 35 0.57 -12.30 13.02
C ASP A 35 2.01 -12.11 12.55
N GLU A 36 2.40 -12.71 11.43
CA GLU A 36 3.71 -12.50 10.81
C GLU A 36 3.90 -11.04 10.38
N ILE A 37 2.85 -10.44 9.78
CA ILE A 37 2.87 -9.04 9.34
C ILE A 37 3.02 -8.11 10.54
N VAL A 38 2.21 -8.31 11.59
CA VAL A 38 2.29 -7.53 12.82
C VAL A 38 3.64 -7.71 13.50
N GLY A 39 4.15 -8.94 13.58
CA GLY A 39 5.47 -9.23 14.14
C GLY A 39 6.60 -8.51 13.40
N PHE A 40 6.53 -8.42 12.06
CA PHE A 40 7.48 -7.65 11.26
C PHE A 40 7.41 -6.16 11.55
N VAL A 41 6.21 -5.57 11.59
CA VAL A 41 6.02 -4.15 11.92
C VAL A 41 6.54 -3.85 13.31
N VAL A 42 6.21 -4.69 14.30
CA VAL A 42 6.69 -4.53 15.68
C VAL A 42 8.21 -4.59 15.73
N LYS A 43 8.82 -5.62 15.14
CA LYS A 43 10.28 -5.77 15.10
C LYS A 43 11.02 -4.55 14.55
N HIS A 44 10.44 -3.89 13.54
CA HIS A 44 11.08 -2.76 12.87
C HIS A 44 10.70 -1.38 13.43
N HIS A 45 9.66 -1.29 14.26
CA HIS A 45 9.18 -0.05 14.89
C HIS A 45 9.16 1.17 13.94
N PRO A 46 8.45 1.10 12.79
CA PRO A 46 8.44 2.20 11.84
C PRO A 46 7.64 3.41 12.38
N ARG A 47 7.93 4.59 11.82
CA ARG A 47 7.10 5.79 12.07
C ARG A 47 5.77 5.74 11.33
N LEU A 48 5.69 4.93 10.26
CA LEU A 48 4.55 4.84 9.37
C LEU A 48 4.49 3.45 8.73
N VAL A 49 3.29 2.92 8.59
CA VAL A 49 3.00 1.71 7.82
C VAL A 49 2.10 2.08 6.64
N VAL A 50 2.45 1.59 5.45
CA VAL A 50 1.70 1.80 4.21
C VAL A 50 1.25 0.44 3.67
N VAL A 51 -0.06 0.23 3.58
CA VAL A 51 -0.64 -1.09 3.24
C VAL A 51 -1.34 -1.00 1.89
N ASP A 52 -0.92 -1.82 0.91
CA ASP A 52 -1.61 -2.01 -0.36
C ASP A 52 -2.88 -2.85 -0.17
N ALA A 53 -3.91 -2.18 0.32
CA ALA A 53 -5.27 -2.69 0.39
C ALA A 53 -6.21 -1.52 0.68
N PRO A 54 -7.46 -1.55 0.21
CA PRO A 54 -8.49 -0.67 0.73
C PRO A 54 -8.61 -0.83 2.25
N LEU A 55 -8.42 0.25 3.00
CA LEU A 55 -8.47 0.26 4.47
C LEU A 55 -9.81 0.77 5.03
N SER A 56 -10.77 1.00 4.15
CA SER A 56 -12.10 1.50 4.49
C SER A 56 -13.12 1.17 3.39
N LEU A 57 -14.40 1.33 3.72
CA LEU A 57 -15.50 1.25 2.76
C LEU A 57 -15.91 2.65 2.30
N PRO A 58 -16.50 2.79 1.09
CA PRO A 58 -17.17 4.02 0.69
C PRO A 58 -18.22 4.47 1.71
N ARG A 59 -18.28 5.77 1.98
CA ARG A 59 -19.25 6.43 2.86
C ARG A 59 -20.67 6.10 2.39
N GLY A 60 -21.52 5.71 3.34
CA GLY A 60 -22.90 5.27 3.04
C GLY A 60 -23.01 3.80 2.65
N ARG A 61 -21.89 3.07 2.53
CA ARG A 61 -21.92 1.61 2.36
C ARG A 61 -21.92 0.91 3.71
N LEU A 62 -22.87 -0.02 3.90
CA LEU A 62 -22.97 -0.80 5.13
C LEU A 62 -21.92 -1.91 5.22
N SER A 63 -21.75 -2.70 4.15
CA SER A 63 -20.77 -3.78 4.08
C SER A 63 -20.44 -4.18 2.64
N LEU A 64 -19.47 -5.09 2.46
CA LEU A 64 -19.14 -5.67 1.15
C LEU A 64 -20.17 -6.70 0.67
N ASP A 65 -20.97 -7.27 1.58
CA ASP A 65 -22.00 -8.27 1.29
C ASP A 65 -23.33 -7.67 0.86
N VAL A 66 -23.64 -6.45 1.31
CA VAL A 66 -24.86 -5.75 0.94
C VAL A 66 -24.68 -5.01 -0.38
N LYS A 67 -25.64 -5.18 -1.30
CA LYS A 67 -25.67 -4.43 -2.56
C LYS A 67 -25.83 -2.94 -2.26
N SER A 68 -25.05 -2.13 -2.94
CA SER A 68 -25.05 -0.67 -2.85
C SER A 68 -24.60 -0.10 -4.19
N ASP A 69 -25.16 1.05 -4.53
CA ASP A 69 -24.81 1.92 -5.65
C ASP A 69 -23.59 2.82 -5.37
N VAL A 70 -23.10 2.82 -4.13
CA VAL A 70 -21.88 3.55 -3.73
C VAL A 70 -20.66 2.64 -3.88
N HIS A 71 -19.79 3.02 -4.81
CA HIS A 71 -18.66 2.20 -5.24
C HIS A 71 -17.27 2.80 -5.04
N LEU A 72 -17.20 4.11 -4.80
CA LEU A 72 -15.95 4.87 -4.79
C LEU A 72 -15.89 5.73 -3.53
N ARG A 73 -14.71 5.75 -2.92
CA ARG A 73 -14.29 6.69 -1.88
C ARG A 73 -13.74 7.97 -2.50
N GLU A 74 -13.52 9.01 -1.70
CA GLU A 74 -12.91 10.25 -2.15
C GLU A 74 -11.47 10.04 -2.66
N CYS A 75 -10.67 9.16 -2.02
CA CYS A 75 -9.34 8.83 -2.54
C CYS A 75 -9.41 8.20 -3.94
N ASP A 76 -10.40 7.34 -4.17
CA ASP A 76 -10.66 6.70 -5.46
C ASP A 76 -11.04 7.75 -6.53
N ARG A 77 -11.86 8.75 -6.17
CA ARG A 77 -12.20 9.88 -7.08
C ARG A 77 -11.00 10.73 -7.43
N VAL A 78 -10.13 11.00 -6.45
CA VAL A 78 -8.90 11.75 -6.67
C VAL A 78 -8.00 11.00 -7.67
N LEU A 79 -7.85 9.67 -7.54
CA LEU A 79 -7.11 8.87 -8.54
C LEU A 79 -7.68 9.02 -9.95
N LEU A 80 -9.01 8.91 -10.12
CA LEU A 80 -9.66 9.09 -11.43
C LEU A 80 -9.40 10.49 -12.00
N SER A 81 -9.54 11.54 -11.19
CA SER A 81 -9.30 12.92 -11.61
C SER A 81 -7.86 13.16 -12.08
N ARG A 82 -6.91 12.39 -11.53
CA ARG A 82 -5.48 12.45 -11.89
C ARG A 82 -5.12 11.52 -13.07
N GLY A 83 -6.10 10.82 -13.65
CA GLY A 83 -5.92 9.87 -14.75
C GLY A 83 -5.33 8.52 -14.33
N ILE A 84 -5.28 8.22 -13.04
CA ILE A 84 -4.71 6.98 -12.50
C ILE A 84 -5.81 5.92 -12.44
N ARG A 85 -5.65 4.86 -13.24
CA ARG A 85 -6.59 3.73 -13.26
C ARG A 85 -6.30 2.75 -12.13
N PHE A 86 -7.35 2.33 -11.43
CA PHE A 86 -7.34 1.33 -10.36
C PHE A 86 -8.54 0.36 -10.50
N PHE A 87 -8.55 -0.68 -9.68
CA PHE A 87 -9.67 -1.62 -9.57
C PHE A 87 -10.59 -1.19 -8.43
N PRO A 88 -11.89 -0.95 -8.68
CA PRO A 88 -12.82 -0.55 -7.63
C PRO A 88 -12.83 -1.52 -6.45
N VAL A 89 -12.84 -0.97 -5.23
CA VAL A 89 -12.90 -1.70 -3.95
C VAL A 89 -14.05 -2.70 -3.91
N THR A 90 -15.13 -2.43 -4.64
CA THR A 90 -16.35 -3.25 -4.66
C THR A 90 -16.30 -4.45 -5.61
N LEU A 91 -15.21 -4.64 -6.36
CA LEU A 91 -15.05 -5.83 -7.20
C LEU A 91 -14.93 -7.10 -6.33
N GLY A 92 -15.57 -8.19 -6.74
CA GLY A 92 -15.61 -9.46 -5.99
C GLY A 92 -14.25 -9.94 -5.44
N PRO A 93 -13.16 -9.91 -6.24
CA PRO A 93 -11.81 -10.28 -5.77
C PRO A 93 -11.26 -9.38 -4.65
N MET A 94 -11.69 -8.11 -4.58
CA MET A 94 -11.22 -7.13 -3.60
C MET A 94 -11.89 -7.29 -2.24
N ARG A 95 -12.97 -8.07 -2.11
CA ARG A 95 -13.72 -8.17 -0.84
C ARG A 95 -12.88 -8.70 0.31
N LYS A 96 -12.28 -9.89 0.12
CA LYS A 96 -11.41 -10.51 1.13
C LYS A 96 -10.19 -9.65 1.43
N LEU A 97 -9.62 -8.99 0.41
CA LEU A 97 -8.50 -8.07 0.57
C LEU A 97 -8.88 -6.85 1.42
N THR A 98 -10.04 -6.24 1.15
CA THR A 98 -10.54 -5.07 1.87
C THR A 98 -10.88 -5.42 3.32
N GLU A 99 -11.60 -6.52 3.55
CA GLU A 99 -11.91 -7.00 4.91
C GLU A 99 -10.63 -7.26 5.71
N ARG A 100 -9.65 -7.92 5.09
CA ARG A 100 -8.35 -8.18 5.71
C ARG A 100 -7.57 -6.89 5.96
N GLY A 101 -7.54 -5.98 5.01
CA GLY A 101 -6.88 -4.67 5.11
C GLY A 101 -7.43 -3.85 6.27
N ILE A 102 -8.76 -3.71 6.36
CA ILE A 102 -9.44 -3.01 7.46
C ILE A 102 -9.06 -3.62 8.82
N ARG A 103 -9.13 -4.95 8.95
CA ARG A 103 -8.77 -5.65 10.19
C ARG A 103 -7.30 -5.46 10.57
N LEU A 104 -6.39 -5.63 9.61
CA LEU A 104 -4.95 -5.49 9.82
C LEU A 104 -4.60 -4.05 10.24
N ALA A 105 -5.15 -3.06 9.55
CA ALA A 105 -4.92 -1.64 9.86
C ALA A 105 -5.46 -1.28 11.25
N ALA A 106 -6.66 -1.75 11.61
CA ALA A 106 -7.21 -1.55 12.95
C ALA A 106 -6.31 -2.16 14.04
N ARG A 107 -5.79 -3.37 13.82
CA ARG A 107 -4.87 -4.04 14.74
C ARG A 107 -3.55 -3.28 14.91
N LEU A 108 -2.95 -2.81 13.81
CA LEU A 108 -1.72 -2.02 13.85
C LEU A 108 -1.92 -0.65 14.51
N ARG A 109 -3.05 0.03 14.24
CA ARG A 109 -3.42 1.29 14.90
C ARG A 109 -3.64 1.11 16.40
N ALA A 110 -4.24 0.01 16.83
CA ALA A 110 -4.40 -0.32 18.25
C ALA A 110 -3.06 -0.55 18.97
N LEU A 111 -2.00 -0.91 18.24
CA LEU A 111 -0.63 -0.99 18.74
C LEU A 111 0.12 0.36 18.71
N GLY A 112 -0.55 1.44 18.29
CA GLY A 112 0.01 2.80 18.27
C GLY A 112 0.73 3.19 16.97
N TYR A 113 0.64 2.38 15.91
CA TYR A 113 1.23 2.73 14.62
C TYR A 113 0.33 3.64 13.79
N THR A 114 0.92 4.63 13.12
CA THR A 114 0.27 5.34 12.02
C THR A 114 0.21 4.42 10.81
N VAL A 115 -0.99 4.24 10.25
CA VAL A 115 -1.25 3.34 9.11
C VAL A 115 -2.06 4.08 8.05
N TYR A 116 -1.54 4.13 6.83
CA TYR A 116 -2.24 4.66 5.67
C TYR A 116 -2.35 3.63 4.54
N GLU A 117 -3.33 3.83 3.68
CA GLU A 117 -3.49 3.03 2.47
C GLU A 117 -2.40 3.39 1.46
N GLY A 118 -1.82 2.36 0.85
CA GLY A 118 -0.92 2.46 -0.29
C GLY A 118 -1.61 2.00 -1.56
N TYR A 119 -1.13 2.49 -2.70
CA TYR A 119 -1.46 1.94 -4.00
C TYR A 119 -0.20 1.95 -4.89
N PRO A 120 0.59 0.86 -4.92
CA PRO A 120 1.90 0.83 -5.57
C PRO A 120 1.80 1.12 -7.06
N GLY A 121 0.77 0.61 -7.75
CA GLY A 121 0.56 0.91 -9.16
C GLY A 121 0.32 2.40 -9.46
N GLY A 122 -0.40 3.11 -8.58
CA GLY A 122 -0.61 4.56 -8.71
C GLY A 122 0.64 5.36 -8.36
N ALA A 123 1.36 4.94 -7.31
CA ALA A 123 2.63 5.53 -6.95
C ALA A 123 3.69 5.36 -8.05
N GLN A 124 3.75 4.17 -8.66
CA GLN A 124 4.64 3.87 -9.79
C GLN A 124 4.37 4.80 -10.97
N ASP A 125 3.10 5.03 -11.31
CA ASP A 125 2.74 5.98 -12.38
C ASP A 125 3.25 7.40 -12.09
N VAL A 126 3.05 7.89 -10.87
CA VAL A 126 3.48 9.24 -10.48
C VAL A 126 5.01 9.35 -10.46
N LEU A 127 5.70 8.31 -10.03
CA LEU A 127 7.17 8.24 -9.98
C LEU A 127 7.81 7.94 -11.34
N GLY A 128 7.04 7.74 -12.40
CA GLY A 128 7.54 7.38 -13.73
C GLY A 128 8.13 5.96 -13.80
N LEU A 129 7.77 5.09 -12.86
CA LEU A 129 8.21 3.70 -12.80
C LEU A 129 7.36 2.82 -13.73
N PRO A 130 7.94 1.79 -14.34
CA PRO A 130 7.18 0.81 -15.09
C PRO A 130 6.27 0.00 -14.15
N ARG A 131 4.95 -0.01 -14.42
CA ARG A 131 4.00 -0.91 -13.76
C ARG A 131 4.35 -2.38 -13.99
N LYS A 132 3.80 -3.26 -13.14
CA LYS A 132 3.88 -4.73 -13.21
C LYS A 132 3.77 -5.38 -14.58
N ALA A 133 2.91 -4.84 -15.45
CA ALA A 133 2.69 -5.39 -16.80
C ALA A 133 3.93 -5.33 -17.70
N LYS A 134 4.91 -4.47 -17.36
CA LYS A 134 6.18 -4.34 -18.09
C LYS A 134 7.29 -5.26 -17.55
N GLY A 135 6.98 -6.07 -16.53
CA GLY A 135 7.88 -7.09 -15.98
C GLY A 135 8.61 -6.69 -14.70
N ILE A 136 8.95 -7.70 -13.90
CA ILE A 136 9.55 -7.57 -12.57
C ILE A 136 10.92 -6.87 -12.58
N GLU A 137 11.76 -7.18 -13.57
CA GLU A 137 13.09 -6.58 -13.69
C GLU A 137 13.03 -5.09 -14.06
N ALA A 138 12.01 -4.68 -14.82
CA ALA A 138 11.81 -3.28 -15.16
C ALA A 138 11.48 -2.46 -13.91
N LEU A 139 10.60 -2.97 -13.05
CA LEU A 139 10.27 -2.35 -11.77
C LEU A 139 11.49 -2.30 -10.86
N ALA A 140 12.21 -3.42 -10.71
CA ALA A 140 13.43 -3.48 -9.92
C ALA A 140 14.47 -2.45 -10.40
N LYS A 141 14.72 -2.35 -11.71
CA LYS A 141 15.61 -1.34 -12.28
C LYS A 141 15.14 0.09 -11.99
N GLY A 142 13.85 0.37 -12.07
CA GLY A 142 13.28 1.66 -11.74
C GLY A 142 13.50 2.04 -10.27
N LEU A 143 13.24 1.11 -9.35
CA LEU A 143 13.49 1.30 -7.91
C LEU A 143 14.99 1.51 -7.61
N ARG A 144 15.89 0.80 -8.30
CA ARG A 144 17.35 1.07 -8.22
C ARG A 144 17.69 2.49 -8.70
N GLY A 145 17.02 2.98 -9.74
CA GLY A 145 17.16 4.35 -10.24
C GLY A 145 16.79 5.42 -9.21
N LEU A 146 15.92 5.09 -8.25
CA LEU A 146 15.57 5.94 -7.11
C LEU A 146 16.57 5.84 -5.94
N GLY A 147 17.69 5.11 -6.12
CA GLY A 147 18.71 4.89 -5.09
C GLY A 147 18.39 3.76 -4.11
N LEU A 148 17.34 2.97 -4.36
CA LEU A 148 16.95 1.85 -3.51
C LEU A 148 17.76 0.59 -3.85
N ARG A 149 18.30 -0.07 -2.83
CA ARG A 149 19.13 -1.27 -3.00
C ARG A 149 18.26 -2.53 -3.13
N VAL A 150 17.52 -2.64 -4.23
CA VAL A 150 16.66 -3.79 -4.53
C VAL A 150 17.43 -4.91 -5.26
N GLY A 151 17.26 -6.15 -4.79
CA GLY A 151 17.87 -7.35 -5.36
C GLY A 151 17.01 -7.98 -6.47
N VAL A 152 17.13 -9.30 -6.62
CA VAL A 152 16.20 -10.12 -7.42
C VAL A 152 15.13 -10.64 -6.46
N TRP A 153 14.00 -9.96 -6.43
CA TRP A 153 12.91 -10.22 -5.47
C TRP A 153 11.62 -10.52 -6.22
N THR A 154 10.61 -11.01 -5.49
CA THR A 154 9.27 -11.24 -6.03
C THR A 154 8.54 -9.93 -6.31
N HIS A 155 7.46 -10.04 -7.08
CA HIS A 155 6.63 -8.89 -7.40
C HIS A 155 6.06 -8.25 -6.14
N ASP A 156 5.55 -9.09 -5.23
CA ASP A 156 4.90 -8.63 -4.00
C ASP A 156 5.90 -7.88 -3.10
N GLU A 157 7.16 -8.34 -3.06
CA GLU A 157 8.22 -7.64 -2.35
C GLU A 157 8.56 -6.28 -2.97
N LEU A 158 8.55 -6.15 -4.31
CA LEU A 158 8.82 -4.86 -4.98
C LEU A 158 7.67 -3.86 -4.81
N ASP A 159 6.41 -4.33 -4.79
CA ASP A 159 5.26 -3.49 -4.51
C ASP A 159 5.23 -3.07 -3.03
N ALA A 160 5.65 -3.95 -2.11
CA ALA A 160 5.88 -3.58 -0.71
C ALA A 160 6.99 -2.52 -0.57
N VAL A 161 8.09 -2.64 -1.33
CA VAL A 161 9.14 -1.61 -1.38
C VAL A 161 8.60 -0.29 -1.90
N THR A 162 7.76 -0.32 -2.93
CA THR A 162 7.10 0.88 -3.46
C THR A 162 6.28 1.55 -2.35
N CYS A 163 5.44 0.81 -1.62
CA CYS A 163 4.67 1.34 -0.50
C CYS A 163 5.56 1.91 0.61
N ALA A 164 6.63 1.20 0.97
CA ALA A 164 7.59 1.66 1.98
C ALA A 164 8.25 2.99 1.57
N TYR A 165 8.61 3.11 0.28
CA TYR A 165 9.20 4.31 -0.30
C TYR A 165 8.24 5.49 -0.32
N VAL A 166 6.97 5.28 -0.70
CA VAL A 166 5.94 6.32 -0.61
C VAL A 166 5.78 6.82 0.82
N GLY A 167 5.79 5.91 1.81
CA GLY A 167 5.75 6.31 3.21
C GLY A 167 7.00 7.10 3.64
N LEU A 168 8.18 6.78 3.11
CA LEU A 168 9.38 7.59 3.35
C LEU A 168 9.26 8.98 2.73
N LEU A 169 8.78 9.09 1.49
CA LEU A 169 8.51 10.38 0.85
C LEU A 169 7.51 11.22 1.65
N TYR A 170 6.48 10.61 2.23
CA TYR A 170 5.53 11.33 3.09
C TYR A 170 6.20 11.91 4.33
N LEU A 171 7.07 11.14 4.99
CA LEU A 171 7.85 11.62 6.14
C LEU A 171 8.81 12.76 5.78
N GLU A 172 9.18 12.88 4.50
CA GLU A 172 10.00 13.95 3.92
C GLU A 172 9.18 15.12 3.35
N GLY A 173 7.84 15.08 3.42
CA GLY A 173 6.97 16.11 2.84
C GLY A 173 6.85 16.07 1.31
N ARG A 174 7.17 14.91 0.69
CA ARG A 174 7.19 14.66 -0.76
C ARG A 174 6.09 13.72 -1.25
N ALA A 175 5.13 13.41 -0.39
CA ALA A 175 3.90 12.71 -0.71
C ALA A 175 2.75 13.37 0.06
N GLU A 176 1.52 13.16 -0.41
CA GLU A 176 0.30 13.70 0.17
C GLU A 176 -0.68 12.58 0.53
N LEU A 177 -1.57 12.88 1.46
CA LEU A 177 -2.77 12.08 1.70
C LEU A 177 -3.85 12.57 0.74
N ILE A 178 -4.43 11.65 -0.02
CA ILE A 178 -5.60 11.90 -0.85
C ILE A 178 -6.81 11.19 -0.24
N GLY A 179 -7.99 11.81 -0.36
CA GLY A 179 -9.24 11.30 0.20
C GLY A 179 -9.78 12.20 1.29
N ASP A 180 -10.48 11.60 2.23
CA ASP A 180 -11.22 12.26 3.30
C ASP A 180 -10.90 11.51 4.60
N SER A 181 -10.55 12.23 5.68
CA SER A 181 -10.12 11.62 6.94
C SER A 181 -11.19 10.73 7.59
N ASP A 182 -12.47 11.00 7.33
CA ASP A 182 -13.61 10.26 7.88
C ASP A 182 -14.01 9.05 7.01
N GLU A 183 -13.57 9.02 5.75
CA GLU A 183 -13.84 7.92 4.82
C GLU A 183 -12.60 7.03 4.58
N GLY A 184 -11.40 7.57 4.74
CA GLY A 184 -10.12 6.90 4.52
C GLY A 184 -9.22 7.67 3.57
N GLU A 185 -7.93 7.65 3.88
CA GLU A 185 -6.89 8.36 3.14
C GLU A 185 -5.88 7.37 2.54
N MET A 186 -5.42 7.69 1.33
CA MET A 186 -4.39 6.96 0.60
C MET A 186 -3.19 7.86 0.38
N LEU A 187 -1.98 7.30 0.51
CA LEU A 187 -0.76 8.02 0.21
C LEU A 187 -0.44 7.99 -1.28
N LEU A 188 -0.12 9.15 -1.83
CA LEU A 188 0.36 9.30 -3.19
C LEU A 188 1.57 10.24 -3.24
N PRO A 189 2.64 9.91 -3.99
CA PRO A 189 3.74 10.84 -4.22
C PRO A 189 3.25 12.16 -4.83
N LEU A 190 3.94 13.26 -4.51
CA LEU A 190 3.75 14.51 -5.23
C LEU A 190 4.36 14.38 -6.63
N ARG A 191 3.73 15.02 -7.62
CA ARG A 191 4.34 15.19 -8.94
C ARG A 191 5.54 16.13 -8.79
N SER A 192 6.72 15.65 -9.17
CA SER A 192 7.95 16.45 -9.32
C SER A 192 8.00 17.16 -10.67
#